data_AF-A0A417YHX6-F1
#
_entry.id   AF-A0A417YHX6-F1
#
_cell.length_a   1.000
_cell.length_b   1.000
_cell.length_c   1.000
_cell.angle_alpha   90.00
_cell.angle_beta   90.00
_cell.angle_gamma   90.00
#
_symmetry.space_group_name_H-M   'P 1'
#
loop_
_entity.id
_entity.type
_entity.pdbx_description
1 polymer ?
#
loop_
_entity_poly.entity_id
_entity_poly.type
_entity_poly.pdbx_seq_one_letter_code
_entity_poly.pdbx_strand_id
1 'polypeptide(L)' 'MTHNEEIVMKCLKNVLHNVAFTKEDNLHELGIDSMTFIRLVVEIEDEFDIEIDDEEIILDNFKSFSTIVELVERNLNDK' A
#
# COMPACT_ATOMS: atom_id res chain seq x y z
N MET A 1 9.68 -0.43 -13.48
CA MET A 1 9.20 -0.30 -12.09
C MET A 1 10.38 -0.51 -11.18
N THR A 2 10.42 0.16 -10.03
CA THR A 2 11.42 -0.10 -8.99
C THR A 2 11.07 -1.40 -8.25
N HIS A 3 12.02 -1.92 -7.46
CA HIS A 3 11.76 -3.10 -6.63
C HIS A 3 10.59 -2.87 -5.64
N ASN A 4 10.55 -1.69 -5.02
CA ASN A 4 9.48 -1.32 -4.08
C ASN A 4 8.12 -1.28 -4.78
N GLU A 5 8.05 -0.71 -5.98
CA GLU A 5 6.81 -0.68 -6.78
C GLU A 5 6.30 -2.09 -7.11
N GLU A 6 7.19 -3.06 -7.35
CA GLU A 6 6.81 -4.45 -7.63
C GLU A 6 6.18 -5.14 -6.42
N ILE A 7 6.76 -4.94 -5.23
CA ILE A 7 6.23 -5.50 -3.99
C ILE A 7 4.89 -4.84 -3.64
N VAL A 8 4.78 -3.51 -3.69
CA VAL A 8 3.51 -2.82 -3.42
C VAL A 8 2.42 -3.29 -4.38
N MET A 9 2.76 -3.51 -5.66
CA MET A 9 1.80 -4.04 -6.64
C MET A 9 1.34 -5.47 -6.28
N LYS A 10 2.24 -6.31 -5.78
CA LYS A 10 1.93 -7.65 -5.30
C LYS A 10 0.98 -7.59 -4.10
N CYS A 11 1.27 -6.79 -3.08
CA CYS A 11 0.42 -6.66 -1.89
C CYS A 11 -0.98 -6.15 -2.26
N LEU A 12 -1.06 -5.14 -3.13
CA LEU A 12 -2.34 -4.64 -3.63
C LEU A 12 -3.18 -5.71 -4.34
N LYS A 13 -2.54 -6.54 -5.19
CA LYS A 13 -3.23 -7.64 -5.86
C LYS A 13 -3.74 -8.70 -4.88
N ASN A 14 -3.00 -8.97 -3.80
CA ASN A 14 -3.44 -9.90 -2.77
C ASN A 14 -4.71 -9.40 -2.07
N VAL A 15 -4.70 -8.14 -1.59
CA VAL A 15 -5.82 -7.58 -0.82
C VAL A 15 -7.03 -7.26 -1.69
N LEU A 16 -6.84 -6.91 -2.97
CA LEU A 16 -7.91 -6.62 -3.94
C LEU A 16 -8.34 -7.85 -4.75
N HIS A 17 -7.92 -9.06 -4.39
CA HIS A 17 -8.30 -10.31 -5.08
C HIS A 17 -7.99 -10.30 -6.59
N ASN A 18 -6.81 -9.83 -6.98
CA ASN A 18 -6.31 -9.74 -8.36
C ASN A 18 -7.14 -8.85 -9.30
N VAL A 19 -7.80 -7.81 -8.77
CA VAL A 19 -8.38 -6.74 -9.60
C VAL A 19 -7.27 -6.05 -10.41
N ALA A 20 -7.54 -5.81 -11.69
CA ALA A 20 -6.64 -5.03 -12.54
C ALA A 20 -6.76 -3.55 -12.17
N PHE A 21 -5.61 -2.89 -11.96
CA PHE A 21 -5.55 -1.46 -11.68
C PHE A 21 -4.34 -0.83 -12.37
N THR A 22 -4.40 0.49 -12.55
CA THR A 22 -3.32 1.34 -13.03
C THR A 22 -2.84 2.28 -11.94
N LYS A 23 -1.71 2.96 -12.16
CA LYS A 23 -1.15 3.91 -11.18
C LYS A 23 -2.06 5.12 -10.91
N GLU A 24 -2.92 5.46 -11.87
CA GLU A 24 -3.84 6.60 -11.82
C GLU A 24 -5.20 6.24 -11.20
N ASP A 25 -5.44 4.95 -10.94
CA ASP A 25 -6.72 4.50 -10.42
C ASP A 25 -6.88 4.89 -8.95
N ASN A 26 -8.11 5.26 -8.60
CA ASN A 26 -8.51 5.45 -7.22
C ASN A 26 -8.77 4.09 -6.58
N LEU A 27 -7.87 3.64 -5.71
CA LEU A 27 -7.93 2.34 -5.08
C LEU A 27 -9.15 2.18 -4.16
N HIS A 28 -9.69 3.28 -3.62
CA HIS A 28 -10.93 3.26 -2.84
C HIS A 28 -12.12 2.79 -3.68
N GLU A 29 -12.18 3.20 -4.95
CA GLU A 29 -13.23 2.77 -5.89
C GLU A 29 -13.05 1.31 -6.32
N LEU A 30 -11.85 0.77 -6.18
CA LEU A 30 -11.51 -0.61 -6.51
C LEU A 30 -11.70 -1.58 -5.34
N GLY A 31 -12.09 -1.09 -4.16
CA GLY A 31 -12.40 -1.90 -3.00
C GLY A 31 -11.44 -1.76 -1.83
N ILE A 32 -10.56 -0.76 -1.82
CA ILE A 32 -9.88 -0.37 -0.58
C ILE A 32 -10.88 0.29 0.37
N ASP A 33 -11.16 -0.39 1.48
CA ASP A 33 -11.96 0.07 2.62
C ASP A 33 -11.18 -0.05 3.94
N SER A 34 -11.86 0.19 5.07
CA SER A 34 -11.28 0.15 6.42
C SER A 34 -10.69 -1.21 6.82
N MET A 35 -11.14 -2.32 6.25
CA MET A 35 -10.66 -3.66 6.57
C MET A 35 -9.56 -4.13 5.61
N THR A 36 -9.63 -3.74 4.34
CA THR A 36 -8.60 -4.11 3.36
C THR A 36 -7.34 -3.27 3.50
N PHE A 37 -7.44 -1.99 3.86
CA PHE A 37 -6.23 -1.16 4.03
C PHE A 37 -5.42 -1.60 5.25
N ILE A 38 -6.06 -1.99 6.37
CA ILE A 38 -5.34 -2.56 7.52
C ILE A 38 -4.60 -3.85 7.13
N ARG A 39 -5.22 -4.70 6.31
CA ARG A 39 -4.55 -5.90 5.78
C ARG A 39 -3.37 -5.53 4.88
N LEU A 40 -3.51 -4.48 4.08
CA LEU A 40 -2.45 -3.96 3.22
C LEU A 40 -1.27 -3.41 4.03
N VAL A 41 -1.53 -2.69 5.12
CA VAL A 41 -0.50 -2.23 6.06
C VAL A 41 0.31 -3.42 6.56
N VAL A 42 -0.36 -4.43 7.12
CA VAL A 42 0.32 -5.63 7.65
C VAL A 42 1.13 -6.36 6.57
N GLU A 43 0.61 -6.50 5.34
CA GLU A 43 1.37 -7.13 4.24
C GLU A 43 2.59 -6.28 3.84
N ILE A 44 2.48 -4.96 3.87
CA ILE A 44 3.60 -4.05 3.56
C ILE A 44 4.67 -4.14 4.65
N GLU A 45 4.28 -4.07 5.92
CA GLU A 45 5.20 -4.19 7.06
C GLU A 45 5.99 -5.50 7.01
N ASP A 46 5.32 -6.63 6.71
CA ASP A 46 5.96 -7.95 6.61
C ASP A 46 6.89 -8.06 5.40
N GLU A 47 6.48 -7.60 4.21
CA GLU A 47 7.30 -7.73 2.99
C GLU A 47 8.51 -6.78 2.97
N PHE A 48 8.41 -5.61 3.63
CA PHE A 48 9.50 -4.63 3.70
C PHE A 48 10.25 -4.66 5.03
N ASP A 49 9.83 -5.48 5.99
CA ASP A 49 10.34 -5.52 7.36
C ASP A 49 10.34 -4.12 8.01
N ILE A 50 9.28 -3.33 7.81
CA ILE A 50 9.11 -1.96 8.36
C ILE A 50 7.97 -1.92 9.39
N GLU A 51 7.92 -0.84 10.17
CA GLU A 51 6.81 -0.53 11.08
C GLU A 51 6.24 0.82 10.63
N ILE A 52 4.93 0.88 10.38
CA ILE A 52 4.24 2.11 9.98
C ILE A 52 3.59 2.70 11.22
N ASP A 53 3.83 3.99 11.48
CA ASP A 53 3.24 4.68 12.64
C ASP A 53 1.71 4.65 12.55
N ASP A 54 1.04 4.35 13.67
CA ASP A 54 -0.42 4.36 13.81
C ASP A 54 -1.05 5.66 13.29
N GLU A 55 -0.37 6.80 13.43
CA GLU A 55 -0.82 8.10 12.92
C GLU A 55 -0.81 8.17 11.38
N GLU A 56 0.03 7.39 10.70
CA GLU A 56 0.08 7.28 9.24
C GLU A 56 -0.90 6.23 8.67
N ILE A 57 -1.50 5.38 9.53
CA ILE A 57 -2.51 4.37 9.16
C ILE A 57 -3.87 5.04 8.92
N ILE A 58 -3.91 5.91 7.90
CA ILE A 58 -5.12 6.63 7.46
C ILE A 58 -5.43 6.33 5.99
N LEU A 59 -6.72 6.21 5.66
CA LEU A 59 -7.18 5.81 4.32
C LEU A 59 -6.63 6.68 3.17
N ASP A 60 -6.34 7.95 3.42
CA ASP A 60 -5.80 8.89 2.43
C ASP A 60 -4.43 8.44 1.90
N ASN A 61 -3.59 7.82 2.74
CA ASN A 61 -2.30 7.26 2.33
C ASN A 61 -2.43 6.01 1.45
N PHE A 62 -3.64 5.44 1.34
CA PHE A 62 -3.94 4.23 0.56
C PHE A 62 -4.89 4.51 -0.61
N LYS A 63 -4.99 5.77 -1.03
CA LYS A 63 -5.89 6.20 -2.11
C LYS A 63 -5.39 5.79 -3.50
N SER A 64 -4.09 5.77 -3.72
CA SER A 64 -3.49 5.46 -5.02
C SER A 64 -2.23 4.63 -4.86
N PHE A 65 -1.82 3.97 -5.95
CA PHE A 65 -0.56 3.22 -5.98
C PHE A 65 0.63 4.10 -5.57
N SER A 66 0.71 5.32 -6.10
CA SER A 66 1.82 6.25 -5.84
C SER A 66 1.88 6.67 -4.37
N THR A 67 0.73 6.97 -3.73
CA THR A 67 0.71 7.37 -2.32
C THR A 67 1.20 6.26 -1.38
N ILE A 68 0.89 5.01 -1.69
CA ILE A 68 1.37 3.85 -0.93
C ILE A 68 2.88 3.66 -1.11
N VAL A 69 3.37 3.77 -2.35
CA VAL A 69 4.82 3.67 -2.61
C VAL A 69 5.58 4.77 -1.87
N GLU A 70 5.06 6.02 -1.89
CA GLU A 70 5.65 7.12 -1.14
C GLU A 70 5.67 6.86 0.37
N LEU A 71 4.58 6.33 0.95
CA LEU A 71 4.53 5.94 2.36
C LEU A 71 5.63 4.91 2.71
N VAL A 72 5.77 3.87 1.87
CA VAL A 72 6.79 2.83 2.06
C VAL A 72 8.20 3.41 1.96
N GLU A 73 8.45 4.23 0.95
CA GLU A 73 9.77 4.84 0.75
C GLU A 73 10.14 5.80 1.89
N ARG A 74 9.18 6.55 2.46
CA ARG A 74 9.44 7.35 3.67
C ARG A 74 9.88 6.48 4.84
N ASN A 75 9.11 5.44 5.15
CA ASN A 75 9.38 4.55 6.29
C ASN A 75 10.67 3.74 6.12
N LEU A 76 11.09 3.43 4.89
CA LEU A 76 12.39 2.79 4.61
C LEU A 76 13.58 3.74 4.81
N ASN A 77 13.41 5.03 4.57
CA ASN A 77 14.48 6.03 4.70
C ASN A 77 14.61 6.58 6.13
N ASP A 78 13.59 6.43 6.97
CA ASP A 78 13.61 6.81 8.39
C ASP A 78 14.29 5.75 9.29
N LYS A 79 14.80 4.65 8.71
CA LYS A 79 15.72 3.70 9.36
C LYS A 79 17.19 4.09 9.19
#